data_AF-A0A850WGK7-F1
#
_entry.id   AF-A0A850WGK7-F1
#
_cell.length_a   1.000
_cell.length_b   1.000
_cell.length_c   1.000
_cell.angle_alpha   90.00
_cell.angle_beta   90.00
_cell.angle_gamma   90.00
#
_symmetry.space_group_name_H-M   'P 1'
#
loop_
_entity.id
_entity.type
_entity.pdbx_description
1 polymer ?
#
loop_
_entity_poly.entity_id
_entity_poly.type
_entity_poly.pdbx_seq_one_letter_code
_entity_poly.pdbx_strand_id
1 'polypeptide(L)' 'KLVEDLVDKLLSTCQRFSGSSFKPWLQPVIGMGCVFECWSAQEDNVLYHLLVPLQPPPGHAFCLELGT' A
#
# COMPACT_ATOMS: atom_id res chain seq x y z
N LYS A 1 -4.60 -11.59 -9.56
CA LYS A 1 -5.98 -11.80 -9.04
C LYS A 1 -6.01 -12.30 -7.61
N LEU A 2 -5.60 -13.54 -7.26
CA LEU A 2 -5.73 -14.04 -5.88
C LEU A 2 -5.02 -13.16 -4.83
N VAL A 3 -3.80 -12.72 -5.12
CA VAL A 3 -3.03 -11.82 -4.25
C VAL A 3 -3.66 -10.44 -4.16
N GLU A 4 -4.11 -9.87 -5.27
CA GLU A 4 -4.79 -8.56 -5.31
C GLU A 4 -6.08 -8.59 -4.48
N ASP A 5 -6.92 -9.62 -4.67
CA ASP A 5 -8.18 -9.80 -3.93
C ASP A 5 -7.94 -9.95 -2.42
N LEU A 6 -6.84 -10.62 -2.04
CA LEU A 6 -6.43 -10.75 -0.64
C LEU A 6 -6.03 -9.39 -0.06
N VAL A 7 -5.24 -8.63 -0.81
CA VAL A 7 -4.75 -7.31 -0.37
C VAL A 7 -5.92 -6.34 -0.26
N ASP A 8 -6.83 -6.31 -1.22
CA ASP A 8 -8.02 -5.46 -1.16
C ASP A 8 -8.89 -5.75 0.08
N LYS A 9 -9.09 -7.03 0.41
CA LYS A 9 -9.80 -7.43 1.64
C LYS A 9 -9.06 -6.97 2.89
N LEU A 10 -7.74 -7.10 2.93
CA LEU A 10 -6.92 -6.64 4.05
C LEU A 10 -7.05 -5.12 4.23
N LEU A 11 -6.89 -4.35 3.16
CA LEU A 11 -6.99 -2.89 3.18
C LEU A 11 -8.36 -2.41 3.65
N SER A 12 -9.44 -3.02 3.12
CA SER A 12 -10.80 -2.69 3.53
C SER A 12 -11.05 -2.99 5.02
N THR A 13 -10.43 -4.04 5.54
CA THR A 13 -10.48 -4.40 6.96
C THR A 13 -9.76 -3.36 7.81
N CYS A 14 -8.53 -2.99 7.43
CA CYS A 14 -7.75 -1.96 8.12
C CYS A 14 -8.45 -0.59 8.14
N GLN A 15 -9.08 -0.18 7.03
CA GLN A 15 -9.83 1.07 6.95
C GLN A 15 -10.98 1.11 7.95
N ARG A 16 -11.75 0.00 8.08
CA ARG A 16 -12.85 -0.09 9.05
C ARG A 16 -12.36 0.06 10.49
N PHE A 17 -11.18 -0.46 10.81
CA PHE A 17 -10.59 -0.36 12.15
C PHE A 17 -9.85 0.95 12.42
N SER A 18 -9.70 1.83 11.42
CA SER A 18 -8.95 3.09 11.54
C SER A 18 -9.77 4.27 12.08
N GLY A 19 -11.05 4.04 12.44
CA GLY A 19 -12.03 5.07 12.83
C GLY A 19 -11.52 6.17 13.77
N SER A 20 -11.79 7.44 13.39
CA SER A 20 -11.48 8.73 14.04
C SER A 20 -10.05 8.94 14.57
N SER A 21 -9.13 8.03 14.29
CA SER A 21 -7.75 8.11 14.75
C SER A 21 -6.90 8.95 13.80
N PHE A 22 -5.81 9.52 14.32
CA PHE A 22 -4.80 10.24 13.53
C PHE A 22 -3.94 9.28 12.70
N LYS A 23 -4.58 8.44 11.89
CA LYS A 23 -3.92 7.41 11.09
C LYS A 23 -4.08 7.73 9.60
N PRO A 24 -3.03 7.49 8.80
CA PRO A 24 -3.15 7.56 7.36
C PRO A 24 -4.24 6.64 6.84
N TRP A 25 -5.00 7.13 5.87
CA TRP A 25 -6.00 6.33 5.16
C TRP A 25 -5.29 5.51 4.10
N LEU A 26 -5.45 4.19 4.16
CA LEU A 26 -4.95 3.30 3.12
C LEU A 26 -5.78 3.49 1.86
N GLN A 27 -5.16 3.79 0.72
CA GLN A 27 -5.83 3.86 -0.58
C GLN A 27 -5.79 2.50 -1.30
N PRO A 28 -6.63 2.28 -2.32
CA PRO A 28 -6.55 1.08 -3.15
C PRO A 28 -5.14 0.86 -3.68
N VAL A 29 -4.75 -0.40 -3.83
CA VAL A 29 -3.45 -0.77 -4.40
C VAL A 29 -3.33 -0.14 -5.79
N ILE A 30 -2.23 0.55 -6.04
CA ILE A 30 -1.87 0.91 -7.40
C ILE A 30 -1.15 -0.31 -7.98
N GLY A 31 -1.85 -1.05 -8.84
CA GLY A 31 -1.27 -2.14 -9.61
C GLY A 31 -0.11 -1.59 -10.45
N MET A 32 1.12 -1.85 -10.01
CA MET A 32 2.31 -1.48 -10.76
C MET A 32 2.42 -2.42 -11.95
N GLY A 33 1.85 -2.03 -13.09
CA GLY A 33 2.05 -2.77 -14.34
C GLY A 33 3.55 -2.81 -14.64
N CYS A 34 4.13 -4.02 -14.70
CA CYS A 34 5.47 -4.43 -15.19
C CYS A 34 6.73 -3.67 -14.69
N VAL A 35 6.66 -2.40 -14.28
CA VAL A 35 7.83 -1.56 -13.98
C VAL A 35 8.45 -1.86 -12.61
N PHE A 36 7.70 -2.54 -11.73
CA PHE A 36 8.22 -3.09 -10.47
C PHE A 36 8.11 -4.61 -10.43
N GLU A 37 8.04 -5.24 -11.60
CA GLU A 37 8.52 -6.61 -11.73
C GLU A 37 10.06 -6.61 -11.65
N CYS A 38 10.64 -6.06 -10.58
CA CYS A 38 11.99 -6.43 -10.15
C CYS A 38 11.88 -7.82 -9.52
N TRP A 39 11.42 -8.77 -10.32
CA TRP A 39 11.33 -10.16 -9.92
C TRP A 39 12.75 -10.66 -10.07
N SER A 40 13.49 -10.66 -8.96
CA SER A 40 14.50 -11.69 -8.82
C SER A 40 13.73 -12.99 -8.82
N ALA A 41 13.50 -13.56 -10.00
CA ALA A 41 13.14 -14.96 -10.15
C ALA A 41 14.37 -15.77 -9.73
N GLN A 42 14.69 -15.72 -8.43
CA GLN A 42 15.52 -16.72 -7.82
C GLN A 42 14.60 -17.93 -7.70
N GLU A 43 14.97 -19.02 -8.35
CA GLU A 43 14.14 -20.13 -8.83
C GLU A 43 13.19 -20.78 -7.80
N ASP A 44 13.25 -20.40 -6.52
CA ASP A 44 12.47 -20.97 -5.43
C ASP A 44 11.56 -19.99 -4.65
N ASN A 45 11.56 -18.67 -4.92
CA ASN A 45 10.76 -17.72 -4.14
C ASN A 45 10.03 -16.67 -5.00
N VAL A 46 8.70 -16.79 -5.08
CA VAL A 46 7.84 -15.75 -5.68
C VAL A 46 7.57 -14.67 -4.64
N LEU A 47 8.22 -13.52 -4.78
CA LEU A 47 7.98 -12.34 -3.95
C LEU A 47 6.98 -11.40 -4.64
N TYR A 48 5.88 -11.11 -3.97
CA TYR A 48 4.88 -10.14 -4.43
C TYR A 48 5.11 -8.79 -3.73
N HIS A 49 5.50 -7.77 -4.50
CA HIS A 49 5.61 -6.41 -4.01
C HIS A 49 4.41 -5.59 -4.49
N LEU A 50 3.67 -5.00 -3.55
CA LEU A 50 2.52 -4.15 -3.82
C LEU A 50 2.69 -2.83 -3.09
N LEU A 51 2.43 -1.72 -3.78
CA LEU A 51 2.37 -0.41 -3.14
C LEU A 51 0.94 -0.07 -2.75
N VAL A 52 0.79 0.29 -1.48
CA VAL A 52 -0.45 0.79 -0.91
C VAL A 52 -0.23 2.27 -0.60
N PRO A 53 -0.78 3.19 -1.42
CA PRO A 53 -0.65 4.60 -1.14
C PRO A 53 -1.33 4.96 0.18
N LEU A 54 -0.74 5.93 0.87
CA LEU A 54 -1.29 6.50 2.08
C LEU A 54 -1.86 7.87 1.75
N GLN A 55 -3.02 8.18 2.31
CA GLN A 55 -3.58 9.52 2.32
C GLN A 55 -3.48 10.09 3.74
N PRO A 56 -3.12 11.37 3.91
CA PRO A 56 -3.04 11.97 5.23
C PRO A 56 -4.40 11.96 5.94
N PRO A 57 -4.43 11.97 7.27
CA PRO A 57 -5.66 12.19 8.02
C PRO A 57 -6.37 13.48 7.57
N PRO A 58 -7.71 13.58 7.73
CA PRO A 58 -8.43 14.82 7.43
C PRO A 58 -7.80 16.04 8.11
N GLY A 59 -7.65 17.14 7.36
CA GLY A 59 -7.02 18.37 7.86
C GLY A 59 -5.48 18.35 7.88
N HIS A 60 -4.84 17.30 7.37
CA HIS A 60 -3.37 17.15 7.35
C HIS A 60 -2.84 16.97 5.93
N ALA A 61 -1.54 17.22 5.78
CA ALA A 61 -0.80 16.99 4.54
C ALA A 61 0.50 16.26 4.84
N PHE A 62 0.95 15.43 3.91
CA PHE A 62 2.31 14.90 3.95
C PHE A 62 3.26 15.93 3.36
N CYS A 63 4.27 16.32 4.14
CA CYS A 63 5.33 17.22 3.73
C CYS A 63 6.63 16.43 3.61
N LEU A 64 7.37 16.64 2.53
CA LEU A 64 8.71 16.08 2.39
C LEU A 64 9.66 16.79 3.37
N GLU A 65 10.27 16.05 4.27
CA GLU A 65 11.38 16.57 5.07
C GLU A 65 12.65 16.58 4.21
N LEU A 66 13.22 17.77 3.99
CA LEU A 66 14.53 17.93 3.38
C LEU A 66 15.57 17.66 4.48
N GLY A 67 16.27 16.53 4.38
CA GLY A 67 17.33 16.18 5.33
C GLY A 67 18.41 17.28 5.41
N THR A 68 18.97 17.47 6.60
CA THR A 68 20.20 18.26 6.83
C THR A 68 21.45 17.44 6.60
#